data_AF-A0A3L9HNG2-F1
#
_entry.id   AF-A0A3L9HNG2-F1
#
_cell.length_a   1.000
_cell.length_b   1.000
_cell.length_c   1.000
_cell.angle_alpha   90.00
_cell.angle_beta   90.00
_cell.angle_gamma   90.00
#
_symmetry.space_group_name_H-M   'P 1'
#
loop_
_entity.id
_entity.type
_entity.pdbx_description
1 polymer ?
#
loop_
_entity_poly.entity_id
_entity_poly.type
_entity_poly.pdbx_seq_one_letter_code
_entity_poly.pdbx_strand_id
1 'polypeptide(L)'
;FYQDHSEHRVIAGIMQQILASHQVTLEIKEISYDQWHEGEIESDIWLNSANFTLPLDFSLFAHLCEVPLLQHCIPIDWQADAARWRNGEMNLANWCQQLVASKAMVPLIHHWLIIQGQRSMRGLRMNTLGWFDFKSAWFAPPDP
;
A
#
# COMPACT_ATOMS: atom_id res chain seq x y z
N PHE A 1 3.02 -11.69 12.12
CA PHE A 1 2.65 -12.58 11.01
C PHE A 1 2.14 -11.73 9.87
N TYR A 2 3.03 -11.35 8.96
CA TYR A 2 2.72 -10.65 7.69
C TYR A 2 2.37 -11.67 6.57
N GLN A 3 2.37 -12.97 6.91
CA GLN A 3 2.30 -14.08 5.96
C GLN A 3 0.88 -14.46 5.49
N ASP A 4 -0.18 -13.91 6.09
CA ASP A 4 -1.56 -14.18 5.67
C ASP A 4 -2.31 -12.88 5.37
N HIS A 5 -1.83 -12.12 4.39
CA HIS A 5 -2.67 -11.13 3.72
C HIS A 5 -3.68 -11.90 2.85
N SER A 6 -4.76 -12.40 3.47
CA SER A 6 -5.83 -13.13 2.78
C SER A 6 -6.37 -12.35 1.58
N GLU A 7 -6.30 -11.03 1.63
CA GLU A 7 -6.70 -10.14 0.56
C GLU A 7 -5.92 -10.34 -0.74
N HIS A 8 -4.58 -10.49 -0.70
CA HIS A 8 -3.79 -10.71 -1.93
C HIS A 8 -4.20 -12.01 -2.62
N ARG A 9 -4.45 -13.08 -1.86
CA ARG A 9 -4.95 -14.35 -2.42
C ARG A 9 -6.33 -14.20 -3.05
N VAL A 10 -7.24 -13.46 -2.40
CA VAL A 10 -8.58 -13.20 -2.94
C VAL A 10 -8.50 -12.37 -4.22
N ILE A 11 -7.73 -11.27 -4.22
CA ILE A 11 -7.53 -10.42 -5.40
C ILE A 11 -6.94 -11.25 -6.54
N ALA A 12 -5.88 -12.02 -6.29
CA ALA A 12 -5.25 -12.86 -7.31
C ALA A 12 -6.23 -13.91 -7.88
N GLY A 13 -7.06 -14.52 -7.04
CA GLY A 13 -8.10 -15.45 -7.47
C GLY A 13 -9.17 -14.79 -8.36
N ILE A 14 -9.63 -13.60 -8.00
CA ILE A 14 -10.56 -12.81 -8.83
C ILE A 14 -9.92 -12.42 -10.15
N MET A 15 -8.67 -11.94 -10.12
CA MET A 15 -7.91 -11.59 -11.33
C MET A 15 -7.75 -12.79 -12.26
N GLN A 16 -7.44 -13.97 -11.71
CA GLN A 16 -7.32 -15.20 -12.50
C GLN A 16 -8.62 -15.54 -13.22
N GLN A 17 -9.78 -15.41 -12.55
CA GLN A 17 -11.09 -15.65 -13.17
C GLN A 17 -11.39 -14.64 -14.28
N ILE A 18 -11.13 -13.36 -14.04
CA ILE A 18 -11.36 -12.29 -15.03
C ILE A 18 -10.46 -12.53 -16.25
N LEU A 19 -9.17 -12.77 -16.05
CA LEU A 19 -8.20 -12.99 -17.12
C LEU A 19 -8.51 -14.26 -17.91
N ALA A 20 -8.94 -15.35 -17.24
CA ALA A 20 -9.36 -16.57 -17.91
C ALA A 20 -10.55 -16.35 -18.87
N SER A 21 -11.48 -15.45 -18.52
CA SER A 21 -12.59 -15.08 -19.43
C SER A 21 -12.12 -14.42 -20.73
N HIS A 22 -10.90 -13.86 -20.71
CA HIS A 22 -10.21 -13.28 -21.86
C HIS A 22 -9.13 -14.20 -22.44
N GLN A 23 -9.14 -15.49 -22.10
CA GLN A 23 -8.16 -16.49 -22.57
C GLN A 23 -6.71 -16.20 -22.14
N VAL A 24 -6.54 -15.42 -21.06
CA VAL A 24 -5.25 -15.14 -20.45
C VAL A 24 -5.07 -16.05 -19.23
N THR A 25 -3.95 -16.76 -19.19
CA THR A 25 -3.58 -17.60 -18.02
C THR A 25 -2.78 -16.76 -17.04
N LEU A 26 -3.25 -16.67 -15.78
CA LEU A 26 -2.52 -16.01 -14.70
C LEU A 26 -1.79 -17.07 -13.85
N GLU A 27 -0.46 -16.99 -13.83
CA GLU A 27 0.39 -17.72 -12.89
C GLU A 27 0.56 -16.90 -11.61
N ILE A 28 0.25 -17.49 -10.45
CA ILE A 28 0.37 -16.82 -9.15
C ILE A 28 1.65 -17.29 -8.48
N LYS A 29 2.55 -16.34 -8.19
CA LYS A 29 3.80 -16.58 -7.45
C LYS A 29 3.67 -16.02 -6.04
N GLU A 30 3.62 -16.89 -5.02
CA GLU A 30 3.74 -16.50 -3.61
C GLU A 30 5.22 -16.49 -3.22
N ILE A 31 5.72 -15.36 -2.74
CA ILE A 31 7.13 -15.17 -2.37
C ILE A 31 7.28 -14.54 -0.99
N SER A 32 8.50 -14.57 -0.47
CA SER A 32 8.84 -13.87 0.77
C SER A 32 8.77 -12.35 0.60
N TYR A 33 8.56 -11.64 1.71
CA TYR A 33 8.57 -10.17 1.72
C TYR A 33 9.90 -9.61 1.21
N ASP A 34 11.03 -10.22 1.58
CA ASP A 34 12.35 -9.73 1.17
C ASP A 34 12.54 -9.80 -0.35
N GLN A 35 12.17 -10.93 -0.96
CA GLN A 35 12.19 -11.09 -2.42
C GLN A 35 11.23 -10.12 -3.12
N TRP A 36 10.07 -9.86 -2.50
CA TRP A 36 9.11 -8.88 -3.00
C TRP A 36 9.67 -7.46 -2.92
N HIS A 37 10.28 -7.09 -1.80
CA HIS A 37 10.80 -5.75 -1.54
C HIS A 37 11.92 -5.39 -2.52
N GLU A 38 12.82 -6.33 -2.76
CA GLU A 38 13.95 -6.13 -3.68
C GLU A 38 13.55 -6.25 -5.16
N GLY A 39 12.41 -6.90 -5.46
CA GLY A 39 12.00 -7.14 -6.85
C GLY A 39 12.91 -8.13 -7.59
N GLU A 40 13.55 -9.06 -6.89
CA GLU A 40 14.53 -10.00 -7.47
C GLU A 40 13.93 -11.03 -8.44
N ILE A 41 12.62 -11.23 -8.40
CA ILE A 41 11.93 -12.18 -9.27
C ILE A 41 11.30 -11.47 -10.47
N GLU A 42 11.19 -12.18 -11.59
CA GLU A 42 10.49 -11.69 -12.77
C GLU A 42 8.98 -11.93 -12.63
N SER A 43 8.20 -10.85 -12.74
CA SER A 43 6.74 -10.86 -12.77
C SER A 43 6.20 -9.70 -13.60
N ASP A 44 5.15 -9.94 -14.37
CA ASP A 44 4.44 -8.91 -15.13
C ASP A 44 3.60 -7.99 -14.24
N ILE A 45 3.10 -8.52 -13.13
CA ILE A 45 2.21 -7.83 -12.20
C ILE A 45 2.67 -8.07 -10.77
N TRP A 46 2.64 -7.01 -9.97
CA TRP A 46 2.94 -7.03 -8.55
C TRP A 46 1.73 -6.52 -7.76
N LEU A 47 1.36 -7.25 -6.71
CA LEU A 47 0.43 -6.74 -5.71
C LEU A 47 1.22 -6.05 -4.60
N ASN A 48 0.77 -4.87 -4.21
CA ASN A 48 1.36 -4.06 -3.15
C ASN A 48 0.26 -3.46 -2.28
N SER A 49 0.57 -3.25 -0.99
CA SER A 49 -0.24 -2.50 -0.05
C SER A 49 0.64 -1.44 0.62
N ALA A 50 0.16 -0.20 0.69
CA ALA A 50 0.89 0.91 1.30
C ALA A 50 0.02 1.63 2.33
N ASN A 51 0.65 2.08 3.42
CA ASN A 51 0.03 2.93 4.44
C ASN A 51 0.80 4.24 4.53
N PHE A 52 0.08 5.36 4.60
CA PHE A 52 0.68 6.68 4.56
C PHE A 52 0.46 7.44 5.89
N THR A 53 1.54 8.03 6.41
CA THR A 53 1.46 9.00 7.50
C THR A 53 1.14 10.40 6.97
N LEU A 54 0.70 11.29 7.85
CA LEU A 54 0.66 12.71 7.52
C LEU A 54 2.06 13.35 7.72
N PRO A 55 2.47 14.32 6.88
CA PRO A 55 1.74 14.83 5.71
C PRO A 55 1.78 13.85 4.52
N LEU A 56 0.63 13.71 3.84
CA LEU A 56 0.43 12.69 2.79
C LEU A 56 1.38 12.87 1.61
N ASP A 57 1.61 14.11 1.15
CA ASP A 57 2.48 14.38 0.01
C ASP A 57 3.91 13.88 0.24
N PHE A 58 4.39 14.00 1.49
CA PHE A 58 5.69 13.49 1.87
C PHE A 58 5.70 11.96 1.93
N SER A 59 4.79 11.37 2.70
CA SER A 59 4.81 9.92 2.94
C SER A 59 4.53 9.11 1.68
N LEU A 60 3.68 9.61 0.79
CA LEU A 60 3.41 8.99 -0.50
C LEU A 60 4.65 8.97 -1.37
N PHE A 61 5.27 10.13 -1.60
CA PHE A 61 6.43 10.21 -2.49
C PHE A 61 7.64 9.46 -1.91
N ALA A 62 7.91 9.62 -0.61
CA ALA A 62 8.99 8.92 0.06
C ALA A 62 8.82 7.39 -0.07
N HIS A 63 7.62 6.87 0.18
CA HIS A 63 7.35 5.44 0.04
C HIS A 63 7.61 4.94 -1.39
N LEU A 64 7.17 5.68 -2.41
CA LEU A 64 7.38 5.29 -3.80
C LEU A 64 8.88 5.26 -4.18
N CYS A 65 9.67 6.19 -3.63
CA CYS A 65 11.11 6.23 -3.85
C CYS A 65 11.89 5.21 -3.01
N GLU A 66 11.39 4.80 -1.83
CA GLU A 66 12.15 3.93 -0.92
C GLU A 66 12.01 2.44 -1.23
N VAL A 67 10.93 2.02 -1.92
CA VAL A 67 10.69 0.62 -2.25
C VAL A 67 11.49 0.21 -3.50
N PRO A 68 12.51 -0.67 -3.39
CA PRO A 68 13.35 -1.07 -4.52
C PRO A 68 12.57 -1.70 -5.67
N LEU A 69 11.56 -2.53 -5.36
CA LEU A 69 10.66 -3.11 -6.35
C LEU A 69 10.08 -2.08 -7.32
N LEU A 70 9.63 -0.94 -6.82
CA LEU A 70 9.04 0.10 -7.67
C LEU A 70 10.08 0.72 -8.60
N GLN A 71 11.30 0.92 -8.09
CA GLN A 71 12.41 1.41 -8.92
C GLN A 71 12.83 0.41 -9.99
N HIS A 72 12.76 -0.89 -9.69
CA HIS A 72 13.08 -1.94 -10.63
C HIS A 72 12.04 -2.06 -11.76
N CYS A 73 10.75 -1.99 -11.41
CA CYS A 73 9.66 -2.24 -12.34
C CYS A 73 9.20 -1.03 -13.16
N ILE A 74 9.41 0.19 -12.66
CA ILE A 74 8.91 1.41 -13.31
C ILE A 74 10.09 2.16 -13.94
N PRO A 75 10.21 2.17 -15.29
CA PRO A 75 11.36 2.71 -15.99
C PRO A 75 11.28 4.25 -16.13
N ILE A 76 11.36 4.95 -15.00
CA ILE A 76 11.45 6.41 -14.93
C ILE A 76 12.78 6.83 -14.30
N ASP A 77 13.14 8.11 -14.45
CA ASP A 77 14.30 8.68 -13.78
C ASP A 77 13.94 9.07 -12.34
N TRP A 78 13.96 8.07 -11.46
CA TRP A 78 13.66 8.23 -10.03
C TRP A 78 14.55 9.26 -9.35
N GLN A 79 15.83 9.36 -9.74
CA GLN A 79 16.77 10.29 -9.13
C GLN A 79 16.50 11.73 -9.56
N ALA A 80 16.19 11.95 -10.84
CA ALA A 80 15.80 13.28 -11.31
C ALA A 80 14.48 13.74 -10.70
N ASP A 81 13.47 12.87 -10.63
CA ASP A 81 12.18 13.20 -10.00
C ASP A 81 12.33 13.47 -8.50
N ALA A 82 13.14 12.68 -7.79
CA ALA A 82 13.46 12.93 -6.38
C ALA A 82 14.19 14.26 -6.18
N ALA A 83 15.05 14.68 -7.12
CA ALA A 83 15.71 15.98 -7.07
C ALA A 83 14.71 17.13 -7.28
N ARG A 84 13.85 17.03 -8.31
CA ARG A 84 12.80 18.02 -8.60
C ARG A 84 11.83 18.16 -7.44
N TRP A 85 11.43 17.06 -6.81
CA TRP A 85 10.57 17.06 -5.64
C TRP A 85 11.21 17.77 -4.44
N ARG A 86 12.47 17.45 -4.12
CA ARG A 86 13.23 18.12 -3.05
C ARG A 86 13.39 19.62 -3.29
N ASN A 87 13.47 20.05 -4.54
CA ASN A 87 13.55 21.46 -4.93
C ASN A 87 12.17 22.16 -4.98
N GLY A 88 11.06 21.45 -4.78
CA GLY A 88 9.70 22.00 -4.89
C GLY A 88 9.26 22.28 -6.33
N GLU A 89 9.94 21.71 -7.31
CA GLU A 89 9.71 21.93 -8.76
C GLU A 89 8.77 20.88 -9.39
N MET A 90 8.26 19.95 -8.58
CA MET A 90 7.40 18.85 -9.02
C MET A 90 6.02 18.95 -8.37
N ASN A 91 4.98 18.98 -9.20
CA ASN A 91 3.62 18.79 -8.73
C ASN A 91 3.37 17.29 -8.55
N LEU A 92 3.30 16.85 -7.29
CA LEU A 92 3.16 15.43 -6.95
C LEU A 92 1.87 14.80 -7.50
N ALA A 93 0.75 15.51 -7.47
CA ALA A 93 -0.52 14.99 -7.98
C ALA A 93 -0.45 14.70 -9.49
N ASN A 94 0.12 15.63 -10.27
CA ASN A 94 0.32 15.43 -11.71
C ASN A 94 1.29 14.30 -12.00
N TRP A 95 2.36 14.17 -11.19
CA TRP A 95 3.33 13.09 -11.33
C TRP A 95 2.69 11.72 -11.03
N CYS A 96 1.93 11.60 -9.93
CA CYS A 96 1.15 10.38 -9.63
C CYS A 96 0.13 10.07 -10.74
N GLN A 97 -0.54 11.09 -11.29
CA GLN A 97 -1.48 10.90 -12.39
C GLN A 97 -0.80 10.33 -13.64
N GLN A 98 0.45 10.70 -13.92
CA GLN A 98 1.22 10.13 -15.03
C GLN A 98 1.50 8.64 -14.81
N LEU A 99 1.82 8.21 -13.59
CA LEU A 99 2.03 6.79 -13.27
C LEU A 99 0.76 5.96 -13.40
N VAL A 100 -0.39 6.53 -13.05
CA VAL A 100 -1.68 5.87 -13.25
C VAL A 100 -2.05 5.83 -14.74
N ALA A 101 -1.84 6.92 -15.47
CA ALA A 101 -2.16 7.01 -16.90
C ALA A 101 -1.30 6.05 -17.75
N SER A 102 -0.03 5.84 -17.38
CA SER A 102 0.86 4.87 -18.03
C SER A 102 0.59 3.42 -17.61
N LYS A 103 -0.32 3.21 -16.64
CA LYS A 103 -0.60 1.92 -16.00
C LYS A 103 0.61 1.31 -15.27
N ALA A 104 1.62 2.12 -14.95
CA ALA A 104 2.73 1.70 -14.09
C ALA A 104 2.25 1.38 -12.66
N MET A 105 1.17 2.06 -12.22
CA MET A 105 0.47 1.73 -10.98
C MET A 105 -1.05 1.78 -11.20
N VAL A 106 -1.75 0.78 -10.66
CA VAL A 106 -3.21 0.69 -10.72
C VAL A 106 -3.76 0.60 -9.30
N PRO A 107 -4.28 1.71 -8.73
CA PRO A 107 -4.93 1.68 -7.43
C PRO A 107 -6.18 0.79 -7.48
N LEU A 108 -6.23 -0.24 -6.64
CA LEU A 108 -7.36 -1.18 -6.62
C LEU A 108 -8.42 -0.77 -5.62
N ILE A 109 -8.01 -0.53 -4.37
CA ILE A 109 -8.90 -0.27 -3.24
C ILE A 109 -8.23 0.67 -2.24
N HIS A 110 -9.05 1.34 -1.43
CA HIS A 110 -8.60 2.14 -0.30
C HIS A 110 -9.17 1.56 0.99
N HIS A 111 -8.30 1.14 1.91
CA HIS A 111 -8.70 0.52 3.16
C HIS A 111 -9.22 1.55 4.16
N TRP A 112 -10.42 1.33 4.67
CA TRP A 112 -10.93 2.01 5.85
C TRP A 112 -10.82 1.08 7.06
N LEU A 113 -9.91 1.42 7.96
CA LEU A 113 -9.72 0.69 9.20
C LEU A 113 -10.73 1.18 10.24
N ILE A 114 -11.32 0.23 10.97
CA ILE A 114 -12.28 0.50 12.05
C ILE A 114 -11.76 -0.19 13.30
N ILE A 115 -11.72 0.53 14.43
CA ILE A 115 -11.41 -0.09 15.71
C ILE A 115 -12.63 -0.88 16.19
N GLN A 116 -12.46 -2.18 16.39
CA GLN A 116 -13.38 -3.00 17.17
C GLN A 116 -12.92 -3.02 18.63
N GLY A 117 -13.78 -2.56 19.53
CA GLY A 117 -13.50 -2.51 20.97
C GLY A 117 -14.71 -2.89 21.80
N GLN A 118 -14.50 -3.16 23.09
CA GLN A 118 -15.60 -3.40 24.01
C GLN A 118 -16.37 -2.11 24.27
N ARG A 119 -17.67 -2.22 24.55
CA ARG A 119 -18.55 -1.06 24.83
C ARG A 119 -18.07 -0.21 26.01
N SER A 120 -17.34 -0.80 26.96
CA SER A 120 -16.76 -0.12 28.11
C SER A 120 -15.50 0.68 27.77
N MET A 121 -14.87 0.44 26.62
CA MET A 121 -13.65 1.15 26.23
C MET A 121 -13.94 2.62 25.89
N ARG A 122 -13.02 3.49 26.30
CA ARG A 122 -13.04 4.94 26.12
C ARG A 122 -11.67 5.43 25.70
N GLY A 123 -11.64 6.61 25.07
CA GLY A 123 -10.39 7.23 24.60
C GLY A 123 -9.69 6.48 23.46
N LEU A 124 -10.37 5.53 22.81
CA LEU A 124 -9.82 4.79 21.68
C LEU A 124 -9.52 5.76 20.52
N ARG A 125 -8.25 5.80 20.07
CA ARG A 125 -7.83 6.50 18.87
C ARG A 125 -6.94 5.61 18.03
N MET A 126 -7.14 5.67 16.71
CA MET A 126 -6.30 5.04 15.72
C MET A 126 -5.51 6.13 15.00
N ASN A 127 -4.21 5.92 14.79
CA ASN A 127 -3.44 6.79 13.90
C ASN A 127 -3.65 6.41 12.43
N THR A 128 -3.12 7.20 11.50
CA THR A 128 -3.28 6.96 10.05
C THR A 128 -2.60 5.68 9.55
N LEU A 129 -1.78 5.04 10.38
CA LEU A 129 -1.12 3.77 10.08
C LEU A 129 -1.92 2.55 10.59
N GLY A 130 -3.11 2.77 11.16
CA GLY A 130 -3.92 1.69 11.72
C GLY A 130 -3.49 1.25 13.13
N TRP A 131 -2.56 1.96 13.77
CA TRP A 131 -2.10 1.62 15.11
C TRP A 131 -2.93 2.29 16.19
N PHE A 132 -3.05 1.58 17.29
CA PHE A 132 -3.80 1.99 18.45
C PHE A 132 -2.96 2.84 19.42
N ASP A 133 -3.50 3.98 19.85
CA ASP A 133 -2.87 4.77 20.91
C ASP A 133 -3.30 4.27 22.30
N PHE A 134 -2.44 3.48 22.93
CA PHE A 134 -2.67 2.98 24.29
C PHE A 134 -2.57 4.05 25.38
N LYS A 135 -2.01 5.23 25.11
CA LYS A 135 -1.80 6.26 26.15
C LYS A 135 -3.10 6.88 26.64
N SER A 136 -4.12 6.91 25.79
CA SER A 136 -5.40 7.54 26.07
C SER A 136 -6.54 6.54 26.28
N ALA A 137 -6.26 5.24 26.13
CA ALA A 137 -7.23 4.17 26.25
C ALA A 137 -7.53 3.80 27.71
N TRP A 138 -8.81 3.69 28.06
CA TRP A 138 -9.23 3.23 29.38
C TRP A 138 -10.59 2.53 29.33
N PHE A 139 -10.91 1.78 30.39
CA PHE A 139 -12.20 1.11 30.56
C PHE A 139 -13.07 1.89 31.53
N ALA A 140 -14.32 2.17 31.14
CA ALA A 140 -15.33 2.67 32.05
C ALA A 140 -15.54 1.67 33.20
N PRO A 141 -15.75 2.16 34.44
CA PRO A 141 -16.17 1.30 35.55
C PRO A 141 -17.44 0.51 35.19
N PRO A 142 -17.63 -0.70 35.74
CA PRO A 142 -18.88 -1.44 35.57
C PRO A 142 -20.05 -0.64 36.16
N ASP A 143 -21.23 -0.75 35.54
CA ASP A 143 -22.46 -0.16 36.08
C ASP A 143 -22.76 -0.79 37.47
N PRO A 144 -23.21 0.02 38.45
CA PRO A 144 -23.50 -0.46 39.81
C PRO A 144 -24.69 -1.42 39.90
#